data_AF-A0A5A9F9Q8-F1
#
_entry.id   AF-A0A5A9F9Q8-F1
#
_cell.length_a   1.000
_cell.length_b   1.000
_cell.length_c   1.000
_cell.angle_alpha   90.00
_cell.angle_beta   90.00
_cell.angle_gamma   90.00
#
_symmetry.space_group_name_H-M   'P 1'
#
loop_
_entity.id
_entity.type
_entity.pdbx_description
1 polymer ?
#
loop_
_entity_poly.entity_id
_entity_poly.type
_entity_poly.pdbx_seq_one_letter_code
_entity_poly.pdbx_strand_id
1 'polypeptide(L)'
;MAKLRLLATVKVAKETTLRPGAVIEVKDPEDDQVVSLVARGFARWVKSGEEAEVEALPLDRIIAAIGKLDPANAKHFKAGKPELKALGEVLGAEVTADQRDQAWAALQG
;
A
#
# COMPACT_ATOMS: atom_id res chain seq x y z
N MET A 1 7.07 20.29 4.48
CA MET A 1 7.89 19.04 4.40
C MET A 1 7.56 18.36 3.10
N ALA A 2 8.56 17.91 2.35
CA ALA A 2 8.37 17.28 1.04
C ALA A 2 8.43 15.75 1.18
N LYS A 3 7.71 15.02 0.32
CA LYS A 3 7.73 13.55 0.33
C LYS A 3 8.51 13.04 -0.87
N LEU A 4 9.33 12.01 -0.66
CA LEU A 4 10.20 11.45 -1.69
C LEU A 4 9.99 9.94 -1.75
N ARG A 5 9.66 9.41 -2.92
CA ARG A 5 9.53 7.97 -3.18
C ARG A 5 10.81 7.45 -3.79
N LEU A 6 11.39 6.44 -3.17
CA LEU A 6 12.57 5.77 -3.69
C LEU A 6 12.18 4.80 -4.80
N LEU A 7 12.98 4.76 -5.86
CA LEU A 7 12.82 3.86 -7.00
C LEU A 7 13.90 2.76 -7.02
N ALA A 8 14.88 2.87 -6.13
CA ALA A 8 15.94 1.88 -5.95
C ALA A 8 16.19 1.61 -4.47
N THR A 9 16.93 0.54 -4.19
CA THR A 9 17.38 0.23 -2.84
C THR A 9 18.43 1.25 -2.41
N VAL A 10 18.14 2.05 -1.40
CA VAL A 10 19.06 3.05 -0.85
C VAL A 10 19.51 2.60 0.54
N LYS A 11 20.83 2.42 0.71
CA LYS A 11 21.43 2.22 2.03
C LYS A 11 21.81 3.58 2.60
N VAL A 12 21.09 4.01 3.64
CA VAL A 12 21.30 5.33 4.27
C VAL A 12 22.27 5.21 5.44
N ALA A 13 22.21 4.11 6.17
CA ALA A 13 23.09 3.78 7.28
C ALA A 13 23.37 2.27 7.31
N LYS A 14 24.29 1.84 8.17
CA LYS A 14 24.66 0.42 8.32
C LYS A 14 23.44 -0.50 8.60
N GLU A 15 22.42 0.03 9.26
CA GLU A 15 21.20 -0.69 9.63
C GLU A 15 19.94 -0.22 8.89
N THR A 16 20.02 0.91 8.16
CA THR A 16 18.86 1.50 7.47
C THR A 16 18.98 1.29 5.98
N THR A 17 18.32 0.24 5.49
CA THR A 17 18.13 -0.01 4.06
C THR A 17 16.71 0.32 3.67
N LEU A 18 16.56 1.32 2.81
CA LEU A 18 15.27 1.68 2.23
C LEU A 18 15.10 0.95 0.90
N ARG A 19 13.96 0.29 0.74
CA ARG A 19 13.66 -0.47 -0.48
C ARG A 19 13.05 0.45 -1.56
N PRO A 20 13.15 0.06 -2.84
CA PRO A 20 12.35 0.70 -3.88
C PRO A 20 10.86 0.65 -3.48
N GLY A 21 10.15 1.75 -3.72
CA GLY A 21 8.78 1.99 -3.29
C GLY A 21 8.65 2.72 -1.95
N ALA A 22 9.71 2.77 -1.12
CA ALA A 22 9.65 3.44 0.17
C ALA A 22 9.46 4.96 0.00
N VAL A 23 8.49 5.52 0.72
CA VAL A 23 8.27 6.97 0.80
C VAL A 23 8.91 7.49 2.07
N ILE A 24 9.81 8.46 1.92
CA ILE A 24 10.45 9.15 3.04
C ILE A 24 9.99 10.60 3.09
N GLU A 25 9.90 11.13 4.30
CA GLU A 25 9.66 12.55 4.52
C GLU A 25 11.01 13.29 4.55
N VAL A 26 11.12 14.27 3.67
CA VAL A 26 12.30 15.11 3.53
C VAL A 26 12.01 16.46 4.19
N LYS A 27 12.81 16.76 5.22
CA LYS A 27 12.77 18.05 5.92
C LYS A 27 13.30 19.17 5.05
N ASP A 28 14.42 18.92 4.38
CA ASP A 28 15.11 19.89 3.52
C ASP A 28 15.20 19.37 2.07
N PRO A 29 14.38 19.90 1.15
CA PRO A 29 14.35 19.40 -0.22
C PRO A 29 15.52 19.84 -1.09
N GLU A 30 16.32 20.79 -0.61
CA GLU A 30 17.49 21.33 -1.31
C GLU A 30 18.79 20.64 -0.90
N ASP A 31 18.73 19.70 0.06
CA ASP A 31 19.85 18.89 0.47
C ASP A 31 20.50 18.17 -0.73
N ASP A 32 21.81 18.33 -0.88
CA ASP A 32 22.61 17.73 -1.96
C ASP A 32 22.39 16.22 -2.09
N GLN A 33 22.17 15.49 -0.99
CA GLN A 33 21.90 14.05 -1.04
C GLN A 33 20.54 13.77 -1.70
N VAL A 34 19.53 14.57 -1.38
CA VAL A 34 18.18 14.43 -1.93
C VAL A 34 18.16 14.81 -3.41
N VAL A 35 18.78 15.95 -3.74
CA VAL A 35 18.95 16.39 -5.13
C VAL A 35 19.67 15.33 -5.94
N SER A 36 20.73 14.73 -5.39
CA SER A 36 21.48 13.68 -6.07
C SER A 36 20.67 12.38 -6.27
N LEU A 37 19.83 12.00 -5.30
CA LEU A 37 18.96 10.84 -5.42
C LEU A 37 17.90 11.02 -6.53
N VAL A 38 17.33 12.22 -6.64
CA VAL A 38 16.36 12.54 -7.70
C VAL A 38 17.04 12.67 -9.06
N ALA A 39 18.16 13.39 -9.13
CA ALA A 39 18.91 13.60 -10.38
C ALA A 39 19.43 12.28 -10.98
N ARG A 40 19.79 11.31 -10.14
CA ARG A 40 20.22 9.97 -10.57
C ARG A 40 19.06 9.04 -10.91
N GLY A 41 17.80 9.47 -10.74
CA GLY A 41 16.63 8.64 -10.95
C GLY A 41 16.42 7.55 -9.89
N PHE A 42 17.12 7.63 -8.75
CA PHE A 42 16.93 6.71 -7.63
C PHE A 42 15.75 7.10 -6.74
N ALA A 43 15.22 8.31 -6.90
CA ALA A 43 14.07 8.79 -6.18
C ALA A 43 13.23 9.76 -7.02
N ARG A 44 11.98 9.94 -6.62
CA ARG A 44 10.99 10.82 -7.24
C ARG A 44 10.27 11.62 -6.17
N TRP A 45 10.05 12.92 -6.42
CA TRP A 45 9.18 13.73 -5.60
C TRP A 45 7.74 13.24 -5.68
N VAL A 46 7.13 13.07 -4.53
CA VAL A 46 5.74 12.69 -4.38
C VAL A 46 4.93 13.98 -4.30
N LYS A 47 4.11 14.26 -5.31
CA LYS A 47 3.23 15.44 -5.29
C LYS A 47 2.19 15.28 -4.17
N SER A 48 1.81 16.39 -3.54
CA SER A 48 0.68 16.45 -2.61
C SER A 48 -0.59 16.04 -3.35
N GLY A 49 -1.05 14.80 -3.16
CA GLY A 49 -2.12 14.14 -3.92
C GLY A 49 -1.73 12.76 -4.44
N GLU A 50 -0.43 12.48 -4.52
CA GLU A 50 0.13 11.13 -4.63
C GLU A 50 0.43 10.67 -3.19
N GLU A 51 -0.60 10.61 -2.36
CA GLU A 51 -0.46 10.01 -1.04
C GLU A 51 0.13 8.62 -1.19
N ALA A 52 1.03 8.29 -0.26
CA ALA A 52 1.69 7.01 -0.18
C ALA A 52 0.72 5.89 -0.53
N GLU A 53 0.84 5.36 -1.75
CA GLU A 53 0.51 3.97 -1.98
C GLU A 53 1.53 3.17 -1.14
N VAL A 54 1.33 3.10 0.19
CA VAL A 54 1.20 1.77 0.77
C VAL A 54 0.25 1.10 -0.18
N GLU A 55 0.74 0.16 -1.00
CA GLU A 55 -0.02 -0.54 -2.04
C GLU A 55 -1.39 -0.90 -1.45
N ALA A 56 -2.34 0.02 -1.58
CA ALA A 56 -3.65 -0.12 -1.02
C ALA A 56 -4.23 -1.06 -2.04
N LEU A 57 -4.26 -2.34 -1.68
CA LEU A 57 -4.74 -3.41 -2.54
C LEU A 57 -5.94 -2.84 -3.30
N PRO A 58 -5.86 -2.74 -4.63
CA PRO A 58 -6.86 -2.01 -5.38
C PRO A 58 -8.23 -2.54 -4.98
N LEU A 59 -9.19 -1.65 -4.72
CA LEU A 59 -10.51 -2.04 -4.22
C LEU A 59 -11.09 -3.20 -5.05
N ASP A 60 -10.90 -3.13 -6.37
CA ASP A 60 -11.24 -4.15 -7.36
C ASP A 60 -10.63 -5.53 -7.08
N ARG A 61 -9.37 -5.56 -6.63
CA ARG A 61 -8.66 -6.79 -6.22
C ARG A 61 -9.27 -7.37 -4.95
N ILE A 62 -9.67 -6.53 -4.00
CA ILE A 62 -10.35 -6.97 -2.77
C ILE A 62 -11.75 -7.49 -3.10
N ILE A 63 -12.51 -6.80 -3.96
CA ILE A 63 -13.81 -7.24 -4.48
C ILE A 63 -13.67 -8.61 -5.18
N ALA A 64 -12.66 -8.77 -6.04
CA ALA A 64 -12.38 -10.03 -6.72
C ALA A 64 -12.00 -11.15 -5.72
N ALA A 65 -11.26 -10.82 -4.65
CA ALA A 65 -10.97 -11.77 -3.58
C ALA A 65 -12.23 -12.15 -2.79
N ILE A 66 -13.10 -11.18 -2.46
CA ILE A 66 -14.41 -11.42 -1.84
C ILE A 66 -15.24 -12.38 -2.70
N GLY A 67 -15.26 -12.18 -4.03
CA GLY A 67 -15.96 -13.07 -4.96
C GLY A 67 -15.36 -14.48 -5.07
N LYS A 68 -14.08 -14.66 -4.73
CA LYS A 68 -13.42 -15.97 -4.63
C LYS A 68 -13.62 -16.66 -3.29
N LEU A 69 -14.08 -15.94 -2.26
CA LEU A 69 -14.42 -16.55 -0.99
C LEU A 69 -15.71 -17.36 -1.13
N ASP A 70 -15.75 -18.54 -0.52
CA ASP A 70 -16.95 -19.36 -0.50
C ASP A 70 -18.04 -18.72 0.39
N PRO A 71 -19.16 -18.22 -0.17
CA PRO A 71 -20.23 -17.59 0.61
C PRO A 71 -20.97 -18.60 1.51
N ALA A 72 -20.87 -19.90 1.19
CA ALA A 72 -21.41 -20.99 2.00
C ALA A 72 -20.53 -21.34 3.21
N ASN A 73 -19.30 -20.84 3.27
CA ASN A 73 -18.36 -21.16 4.33
C ASN A 73 -18.32 -20.05 5.38
N ALA A 74 -18.89 -20.34 6.55
CA ALA A 74 -18.99 -19.41 7.68
C ALA A 74 -17.63 -18.95 8.25
N LYS A 75 -16.51 -19.59 7.85
CA LYS A 75 -15.15 -19.12 8.19
C LYS A 75 -14.67 -17.98 7.29
N HIS A 76 -15.21 -17.87 6.09
CA HIS A 76 -14.88 -16.81 5.14
C HIS A 76 -15.83 -15.63 5.22
N PHE A 77 -17.08 -15.86 5.64
CA PHE A 77 -18.07 -14.81 5.87
C PHE A 77 -18.61 -14.87 7.30
N LYS A 78 -18.39 -13.80 8.05
CA LYS A 78 -18.87 -13.65 9.43
C LYS A 78 -19.90 -12.54 9.48
N ALA A 79 -21.10 -12.86 9.97
CA ALA A 79 -22.25 -11.93 9.99
C ALA A 79 -22.58 -11.32 8.62
N GLY A 80 -22.42 -12.09 7.54
CA GLY A 80 -22.68 -11.64 6.16
C GLY A 80 -21.63 -10.69 5.60
N LYS A 81 -20.49 -10.48 6.28
CA LYS A 81 -19.33 -9.73 5.76
C LYS A 81 -18.13 -10.64 5.56
N PRO A 82 -17.27 -10.39 4.56
CA PRO A 82 -16.05 -11.16 4.37
C PRO A 82 -15.09 -10.99 5.56
N GLU A 83 -14.42 -12.07 5.96
CA GLU A 83 -13.50 -12.07 7.09
C GLU A 83 -12.14 -11.52 6.65
N LEU A 84 -11.53 -10.63 7.45
CA LEU A 84 -10.24 -9.99 7.10
C LEU A 84 -9.10 -11.00 6.95
N LYS A 85 -9.09 -12.04 7.80
CA LYS A 85 -8.12 -13.14 7.69
C LYS A 85 -8.28 -13.91 6.39
N ALA A 86 -9.51 -14.23 6.02
CA ALA A 86 -9.80 -14.93 4.78
C ALA A 86 -9.39 -14.10 3.55
N LEU A 87 -9.68 -12.80 3.56
CA LEU A 87 -9.23 -11.90 2.50
C LEU A 87 -7.72 -11.80 2.44
N GLY A 88 -7.05 -11.68 3.59
CA GLY A 88 -5.60 -11.63 3.63
C GLY A 88 -4.94 -12.91 3.11
N GLU A 89 -5.53 -14.08 3.40
CA GLU A 89 -5.08 -15.36 2.84
C GLU A 89 -5.28 -15.45 1.32
N VAL A 90 -6.40 -14.98 0.79
CA VAL A 90 -6.66 -14.98 -0.67
C VAL A 90 -5.80 -13.96 -1.40
N LEU A 91 -5.56 -12.80 -0.79
CA LEU A 91 -4.80 -11.70 -1.39
C LEU A 91 -3.29 -11.84 -1.21
N GLY A 92 -2.86 -12.66 -0.23
CA GLY A 92 -1.47 -12.77 0.19
C GLY A 92 -0.92 -11.49 0.79
N ALA A 93 -1.79 -10.62 1.31
CA ALA A 93 -1.45 -9.30 1.79
C ALA A 93 -2.42 -8.86 2.91
N GLU A 94 -1.95 -8.01 3.82
CA GLU A 94 -2.79 -7.51 4.91
C GLU A 94 -3.89 -6.58 4.36
N VAL A 95 -5.15 -6.94 4.64
CA VAL A 95 -6.33 -6.12 4.32
C VAL A 95 -6.85 -5.47 5.58
N THR A 96 -7.08 -4.16 5.54
CA THR A 96 -7.65 -3.42 6.66
C THR A 96 -9.19 -3.52 6.69
N ALA A 97 -9.78 -3.27 7.87
CA ALA A 97 -11.23 -3.25 8.03
C ALA A 97 -11.89 -2.26 7.05
N ASP A 98 -11.33 -1.06 6.94
CA ASP A 98 -11.82 -0.02 6.03
C ASP A 98 -11.84 -0.47 4.56
N GLN A 99 -10.74 -1.07 4.09
CA GLN A 99 -10.62 -1.56 2.71
C GLN A 99 -11.66 -2.66 2.40
N ARG A 100 -11.84 -3.59 3.33
CA ARG A 100 -12.88 -4.62 3.22
C ARG A 100 -14.27 -4.00 3.19
N ASP A 101 -14.61 -3.15 4.15
CA ASP A 101 -15.95 -2.58 4.24
C ASP A 101 -16.27 -1.72 3.01
N GLN A 102 -15.29 -0.97 2.48
CA GLN A 102 -15.44 -0.26 1.21
C GLN A 102 -15.68 -1.21 0.04
N ALA A 103 -14.90 -2.30 -0.06
CA ALA A 103 -15.05 -3.29 -1.13
C ALA A 103 -16.38 -4.04 -1.03
N TRP A 104 -16.81 -4.36 0.19
CA TRP A 104 -18.08 -5.02 0.46
C TRP A 104 -19.27 -4.11 0.15
N ALA A 105 -19.22 -2.84 0.56
CA ALA A 105 -20.23 -1.85 0.22
C ALA A 105 -20.33 -1.66 -1.31
N ALA A 106 -19.20 -1.59 -2.00
CA ALA A 106 -19.16 -1.48 -3.46
C ALA A 106 -19.73 -2.72 -4.17
N LEU A 107 -19.57 -3.93 -3.59
CA LEU A 107 -20.13 -5.17 -4.12
C LEU A 107 -21.64 -5.30 -3.84
N GLN A 108 -22.13 -4.73 -2.74
CA GLN A 108 -23.54 -4.79 -2.34
C GLN A 108 -24.44 -3.74 -3.02
N GLY A 109 -23.88 -2.64 -3.53
CA GLY A 109 -24.57 -1.67 -4.39
C GLY A 109 -25.82 -1.03 -3.78
#